data_AF-A0A8F2TG79-F1
#
_entry.id   AF-A0A8F2TG79-F1
#
_cell.length_a   1.000
_cell.length_b   1.000
_cell.length_c   1.000
_cell.angle_alpha   90.00
_cell.angle_beta   90.00
_cell.angle_gamma   90.00
#
_symmetry.space_group_name_H-M   'P 1'
#
loop_
_entity.id
_entity.type
_entity.pdbx_description
1 polymer ?
#
loop_
_entity_poly.entity_id
_entity_poly.type
_entity_poly.pdbx_seq_one_letter_code
_entity_poly.pdbx_strand_id
1 'polypeptide(L)'
;MTPVHFSFTSAFVLGLMGLAFHRTHLLSALLCLEGMMLSLFIALSLWTLQLDSTGYSSAPMLLLAFSACEAAAGLALLVATARTHGTDRLQSLNLLQC
;
A
#
# COMPACT_ATOMS: atom_id res chain seq x y z
N MET A 1 -18.62 10.15 -14.79
CA MET A 1 -17.78 9.29 -13.93
C MET A 1 -18.44 7.92 -13.88
N THR A 2 -17.84 6.90 -14.48
CA THR A 2 -18.42 5.54 -14.38
C THR A 2 -18.41 5.11 -12.91
N PRO A 3 -19.37 4.30 -12.44
CA PRO A 3 -19.42 3.83 -11.06
C PRO A 3 -18.11 3.13 -10.62
N VAL A 4 -17.41 2.53 -11.58
CA VAL A 4 -16.10 1.89 -11.37
C VAL A 4 -15.01 2.90 -10.99
N HIS A 5 -15.02 4.10 -11.58
CA HIS A 5 -14.06 5.15 -11.19
C HIS A 5 -14.29 5.65 -9.76
N PHE A 6 -15.56 5.73 -9.35
CA PHE A 6 -15.91 6.09 -7.98
C PHE A 6 -15.49 5.00 -6.99
N SER A 7 -15.67 3.71 -7.32
CA SER A 7 -15.31 2.63 -6.40
C SER A 7 -13.80 2.58 -6.12
N PHE A 8 -12.93 2.67 -7.13
CA PHE A 8 -11.48 2.62 -6.85
C PHE A 8 -10.98 3.87 -6.13
N THR A 9 -11.51 5.07 -6.45
CA THR A 9 -11.10 6.30 -5.76
C THR A 9 -11.52 6.25 -4.30
N SER A 10 -12.73 5.76 -4.01
CA SER A 10 -13.17 5.55 -2.64
C SER A 10 -12.31 4.52 -1.89
N ALA A 11 -11.93 3.41 -2.53
CA ALA A 11 -11.06 2.40 -1.93
C ALA A 11 -9.67 2.96 -1.61
N PHE A 12 -9.10 3.76 -2.52
CA PHE A 12 -7.81 4.44 -2.29
C PHE A 12 -7.90 5.41 -1.11
N VAL A 13 -8.94 6.26 -1.08
CA VAL A 13 -9.14 7.23 0.02
C VAL A 13 -9.35 6.52 1.36
N LEU A 14 -10.09 5.41 1.40
CA LEU A 14 -10.28 4.62 2.61
C LEU A 14 -8.96 3.98 3.10
N GLY A 15 -8.13 3.48 2.19
CA GLY A 15 -6.79 2.99 2.51
C GLY A 15 -5.88 4.09 3.07
N LEU A 16 -5.91 5.27 2.44
CA LEU A 16 -5.13 6.45 2.85
C LEU A 16 -5.57 6.96 4.22
N MET A 17 -6.88 7.06 4.44
CA MET A 17 -7.47 7.41 5.74
C MET A 17 -7.10 6.36 6.80
N GLY A 18 -7.13 5.07 6.45
CA GLY A 18 -6.73 3.97 7.32
C GLY A 18 -5.25 4.01 7.75
N LEU A 19 -4.37 4.53 6.91
CA LEU A 19 -2.95 4.73 7.19
C LEU A 19 -2.67 6.02 7.97
N ALA A 20 -3.38 7.12 7.63
CA ALA A 20 -3.27 8.38 8.34
C ALA A 20 -3.73 8.29 9.80
N PHE A 21 -4.75 7.47 10.07
CA PHE A 21 -5.11 7.14 11.44
C PHE A 21 -4.06 6.23 12.06
N HIS A 22 -3.39 6.76 13.09
CA HIS A 22 -2.29 6.10 13.79
C HIS A 22 -2.70 4.71 14.29
N ARG A 23 -2.30 3.67 13.55
CA ARG A 23 -2.54 2.28 13.93
C ARG A 23 -1.52 1.85 14.97
N THR A 24 -1.98 1.15 16.00
CA THR A 24 -1.10 0.63 17.05
C THR A 24 -0.11 -0.41 16.52
N HIS A 25 -0.47 -1.16 15.47
CA HIS A 25 0.35 -2.23 14.89
C HIS A 25 0.86 -1.87 13.49
N LEU A 26 2.16 -2.02 13.29
CA LEU A 26 2.83 -1.76 12.01
C LEU A 26 2.29 -2.66 10.87
N LEU A 27 1.92 -3.91 11.16
CA LEU A 27 1.32 -4.83 10.19
C LEU A 27 0.06 -4.26 9.54
N SER A 28 -0.81 -3.62 10.34
CA SER A 28 -2.05 -3.04 9.81
C SER A 28 -1.82 -1.83 8.90
N ALA A 29 -0.73 -1.09 9.12
CA ALA A 29 -0.31 -0.02 8.22
C ALA A 29 0.20 -0.58 6.88
N LEU A 30 1.00 -1.66 6.90
CA LEU A 30 1.46 -2.35 5.70
C LEU A 30 0.29 -2.89 4.86
N LEU A 31 -0.74 -3.47 5.51
CA LEU A 31 -1.95 -3.93 4.81
C LEU A 31 -2.73 -2.78 4.17
N CYS A 32 -2.76 -1.60 4.79
CA CYS A 32 -3.40 -0.42 4.18
C CYS A 32 -2.61 0.06 2.95
N LEU A 33 -1.27 0.01 3.01
CA LEU A 33 -0.41 0.30 1.85
C LEU A 33 -0.66 -0.66 0.69
N GLU A 34 -0.72 -1.97 0.95
CA GLU A 34 -1.07 -2.98 -0.04
C GLU A 34 -2.43 -2.73 -0.67
N GLY A 35 -3.45 -2.39 0.13
CA GLY A 35 -4.78 -2.03 -0.37
C GLY A 35 -4.77 -0.82 -1.29
N MET A 36 -3.96 0.20 -0.99
CA MET A 36 -3.79 1.38 -1.86
C MET A 36 -3.11 1.00 -3.18
N MET A 37 -2.03 0.21 -3.15
CA MET A 37 -1.32 -0.23 -4.36
C MET A 37 -2.21 -1.10 -5.27
N LEU A 38 -3.04 -1.95 -4.68
CA LEU A 38 -4.00 -2.77 -5.42
C LEU A 38 -5.07 -1.92 -6.10
N SER A 39 -5.59 -0.88 -5.42
CA SER A 39 -6.54 0.05 -6.04
C SER A 39 -5.95 0.83 -7.22
N LEU A 40 -4.67 1.21 -7.15
CA LEU A 40 -3.93 1.84 -8.24
C LEU A 40 -3.69 0.88 -9.40
N PHE A 41 -3.35 -0.38 -9.11
CA PHE A 41 -3.20 -1.41 -10.15
C PHE A 41 -4.51 -1.60 -10.95
N ILE A 42 -5.64 -1.71 -10.27
CA ILE A 42 -6.96 -1.84 -10.93
C ILE A 42 -7.23 -0.61 -11.79
N ALA A 43 -7.00 0.61 -11.27
CA ALA A 43 -7.25 1.84 -12.01
C ALA A 43 -6.41 1.92 -13.30
N LEU A 44 -5.11 1.61 -13.23
CA LEU A 44 -4.22 1.62 -14.39
C LEU A 44 -4.59 0.52 -15.40
N SER A 45 -4.90 -0.70 -14.93
CA SER A 45 -5.31 -1.79 -15.82
C SER A 45 -6.58 -1.45 -16.61
N LEU A 46 -7.59 -0.87 -15.95
CA LEU A 46 -8.84 -0.46 -16.60
C LEU A 46 -8.61 0.68 -17.59
N TRP A 47 -7.73 1.62 -17.25
CA TRP A 47 -7.35 2.70 -18.15
C TRP A 47 -6.65 2.18 -19.41
N THR A 48 -5.73 1.22 -19.26
CA THR A 48 -5.06 0.59 -20.43
C THR A 48 -6.04 -0.18 -21.32
N LEU A 49 -7.06 -0.81 -20.74
CA LEU A 49 -8.13 -1.48 -21.48
C LEU A 49 -9.05 -0.49 -22.18
N GLN A 50 -9.39 0.64 -21.57
CA GLN A 50 -10.25 1.66 -22.19
C GLN A 50 -9.60 2.40 -23.35
N LEU A 51 -8.28 2.57 -23.32
CA LEU A 51 -7.53 3.25 -24.38
C LEU A 51 -7.05 2.31 -25.50
N ASP A 52 -7.31 0.99 -25.39
CA ASP A 52 -6.77 -0.05 -26.27
C ASP A 52 -5.25 0.07 -26.51
N SER A 53 -4.54 0.67 -25.56
CA SER A 53 -3.12 1.02 -25.69
C SER A 53 -2.27 -0.14 -25.21
N THR A 54 -2.01 -1.10 -26.09
CA THR A 54 -1.24 -2.31 -25.78
C THR A 54 0.18 -2.01 -25.28
N GLY A 55 0.77 -0.88 -25.70
CA GLY A 55 2.09 -0.43 -25.26
C GLY A 55 2.18 -0.07 -23.76
N TYR A 56 1.07 0.33 -23.14
CA TYR A 56 1.01 0.69 -21.72
C TYR A 56 0.64 -0.50 -20.80
N SER A 57 0.37 -1.67 -21.36
CA SER A 57 0.01 -2.87 -20.58
C SER A 57 1.11 -3.37 -19.64
N SER A 58 2.36 -2.99 -19.88
CA SER A 58 3.52 -3.31 -19.02
C SER A 58 3.59 -2.45 -17.76
N ALA A 59 3.00 -1.25 -17.75
CA ALA A 59 3.09 -0.32 -16.63
C ALA A 59 2.40 -0.83 -15.35
N PRO A 60 1.17 -1.39 -15.38
CA PRO A 60 0.55 -2.00 -14.20
C PRO A 60 1.38 -3.16 -13.62
N MET A 61 2.00 -3.98 -14.45
CA MET A 61 2.86 -5.09 -14.01
C MET A 61 4.13 -4.59 -13.30
N LEU A 62 4.75 -3.54 -13.85
CA LEU A 62 5.91 -2.91 -13.23
C LEU A 62 5.55 -2.29 -11.88
N LEU A 63 4.37 -1.66 -11.76
CA LEU A 63 3.88 -1.14 -10.48
C LEU A 63 3.73 -2.25 -9.43
N LEU A 64 3.17 -3.42 -9.79
CA LEU A 64 3.05 -4.55 -8.86
C LEU A 64 4.41 -5.12 -8.42
N ALA A 65 5.40 -5.12 -9.32
CA ALA A 65 6.75 -5.58 -8.96
C ALA A 65 7.37 -4.68 -7.89
N PHE A 66 7.27 -3.35 -8.06
CA PHE A 66 7.75 -2.40 -7.06
C PHE A 66 6.94 -2.45 -5.76
N SER A 67 5.62 -2.65 -5.83
CA SER A 67 4.80 -2.80 -4.61
C SER A 67 5.23 -4.00 -3.79
N ALA A 68 5.49 -5.15 -4.42
CA ALA A 68 5.99 -6.33 -3.73
C ALA A 68 7.37 -6.11 -3.08
N CYS A 69 8.24 -5.32 -3.71
CA CYS A 69 9.52 -4.94 -3.12
C CYS A 69 9.37 -4.05 -1.88
N GLU A 70 8.47 -3.05 -1.93
CA GLU A 70 8.15 -2.20 -0.77
C GLU A 70 7.55 -3.04 0.37
N ALA A 71 6.67 -3.98 0.06
CA ALA A 71 6.07 -4.91 1.02
C ALA A 71 7.14 -5.77 1.71
N ALA A 72 8.06 -6.33 0.93
CA ALA A 72 9.16 -7.15 1.44
C ALA A 72 10.08 -6.35 2.37
N ALA A 73 10.42 -5.11 2.00
CA ALA A 73 11.19 -4.21 2.85
C ALA A 73 10.43 -3.83 4.14
N GLY A 74 9.13 -3.55 4.03
CA GLY A 74 8.26 -3.27 5.17
C GLY A 74 8.15 -4.44 6.16
N LEU A 75 8.02 -5.65 5.66
CA LEU A 75 8.04 -6.88 6.46
C LEU A 75 9.41 -7.13 7.10
N ALA A 76 10.51 -6.88 6.39
CA ALA A 76 11.86 -6.99 6.97
C ALA A 76 12.05 -6.02 8.14
N LEU A 77 11.53 -4.79 8.03
CA LEU A 77 11.50 -3.83 9.13
C LEU A 77 10.63 -4.31 10.28
N LEU A 78 9.45 -4.88 10.01
CA LEU A 78 8.60 -5.46 11.04
C LEU A 78 9.37 -6.52 11.85
N VAL A 79 10.04 -7.45 11.17
CA VAL A 79 10.87 -8.48 11.82
C VAL A 79 12.01 -7.86 12.64
N ALA A 80 12.66 -6.82 12.15
CA ALA A 80 13.69 -6.11 12.91
C ALA A 80 13.12 -5.49 14.20
N THR A 81 11.97 -4.82 14.12
CA THR A 81 11.30 -4.21 15.29
C THR A 81 10.80 -5.27 16.28
N ALA A 82 10.30 -6.40 15.80
CA ALA A 82 9.89 -7.52 16.64
C ALA A 82 11.09 -8.11 17.40
N ARG A 83 12.28 -8.19 16.77
CA ARG A 83 13.50 -8.69 17.43
C ARG A 83 14.08 -7.72 18.46
N THR A 84 14.00 -6.40 18.22
CA THR A 84 14.58 -5.41 19.14
C THR A 84 13.66 -5.03 20.29
N HIS A 85 12.34 -5.00 20.08
CA HIS A 85 11.37 -4.50 21.06
C HIS A 85 10.36 -5.58 21.51
N GLY A 86 10.40 -6.78 20.92
CA GLY A 86 9.50 -7.89 21.27
C GLY A 86 8.03 -7.65 20.89
N THR A 87 7.70 -6.52 20.25
CA THR A 87 6.33 -6.14 19.90
C THR A 87 6.29 -5.38 18.57
N ASP A 88 5.20 -5.54 17.81
CA ASP A 88 4.98 -4.83 16.53
C ASP A 88 4.32 -3.44 16.74
N ARG A 89 4.41 -2.88 17.96
CA ARG A 89 3.71 -1.64 18.31
C ARG A 89 4.52 -0.41 17.90
N LEU A 90 3.93 0.48 17.11
CA LEU A 90 4.59 1.72 16.68
C LEU A 90 5.02 2.62 17.86
N GLN A 91 4.25 2.60 18.96
CA GLN A 91 4.54 3.38 20.17
C GLN A 91 5.86 2.99 20.86
N SER A 92 6.40 1.81 20.57
CA SER A 92 7.69 1.36 21.13
C SER A 92 8.90 2.06 20.48
N LEU A 93 8.74 2.63 19.29
CA LEU A 93 9.80 3.27 18.51
C LEU A 93 10.05 4.73 18.93
N ASN A 94 10.23 4.98 20.22
CA ASN A 94 10.28 6.34 20.77
C ASN A 94 11.70 6.89 21.06
N LEU A 95 12.74 6.13 20.73
CA LEU A 95 14.13 6.47 21.09
C LEU A 95 14.67 7.72 20.37
N LEU A 96 14.07 8.12 19.24
CA LEU A 96 14.47 9.29 18.44
C LEU A 96 13.83 10.61 18.90
N GLN A 97 13.06 10.60 20.00
CA GLN A 97 12.52 11.83 20.59
C GLN A 97 13.54 12.60 21.45
N CYS A 98 14.70 12.02 21.71
CA CYS A 98 15.84 12.67 22.37
C CYS A 98 16.64 13.52 21.37
#